data_AF-A0A3C0PCE0-F1
#
_entry.id   AF-A0A3C0PCE0-F1
#
_cell.length_a   1.000
_cell.length_b   1.000
_cell.length_c   1.000
_cell.angle_alpha   90.00
_cell.angle_beta   90.00
_cell.angle_gamma   90.00
#
_symmetry.space_group_name_H-M   'P 1'
#
loop_
_entity.id
_entity.type
_entity.pdbx_description
1 polymer ?
#
loop_
_entity_poly.entity_id
_entity_poly.type
_entity_poly.pdbx_seq_one_letter_code
_entity_poly.pdbx_strand_id
1 'polypeptide(L)' 'MLLESFLSVISNPLYIVAIIFASLGIACALIAKKVTKVVRKTEEVKPDDKLLLVLKLAGLALILFGFILLVIGGIIVV' A
#
# COMPACT_ATOMS: atom_id res chain seq x y z
N MET A 1 -28.30 13.15 4.03
CA MET A 1 -27.69 13.65 2.77
C MET A 1 -26.17 13.48 2.73
N LEU A 2 -25.31 14.34 3.31
CA LEU A 2 -23.84 14.19 3.17
C LEU A 2 -23.27 12.86 3.70
N LEU A 3 -23.73 12.41 4.86
CA LEU A 3 -23.29 11.15 5.46
C LEU A 3 -23.74 9.92 4.64
N GLU A 4 -24.95 9.96 4.10
CA GLU A 4 -25.51 8.88 3.27
C GLU A 4 -24.80 8.80 1.92
N SER A 5 -24.50 9.95 1.29
CA SER A 5 -23.69 10.01 0.08
C SER A 5 -22.28 9.48 0.31
N PHE A 6 -21.67 9.80 1.46
CA PHE A 6 -20.34 9.32 1.82
C PHE A 6 -20.30 7.81 2.07
N LEU A 7 -21.29 7.28 2.79
CA LEU A 7 -21.43 5.84 3.04
C LEU A 7 -21.67 5.06 1.74
N SER A 8 -22.47 5.61 0.82
CA SER A 8 -22.72 5.00 -0.50
C SER A 8 -21.42 4.86 -1.31
N VAL A 9 -20.58 5.90 -1.33
CA VAL A 9 -19.30 5.87 -2.03
C VAL A 9 -18.34 4.88 -1.36
N ILE A 10 -18.12 4.95 -0.05
CA ILE A 10 -17.18 4.04 0.65
C ILE A 10 -17.62 2.58 0.59
N SER A 11 -18.92 2.30 0.52
CA SER A 11 -19.43 0.93 0.41
C SER A 11 -19.14 0.27 -0.93
N ASN A 12 -18.62 1.01 -1.92
CA ASN A 12 -18.22 0.41 -3.19
C ASN A 12 -17.03 -0.55 -2.98
N PRO A 13 -17.14 -1.81 -3.43
CA PRO A 13 -16.07 -2.80 -3.30
C PRO A 13 -14.72 -2.33 -3.83
N LEU A 14 -14.68 -1.50 -4.89
CA LEU A 14 -13.43 -1.00 -5.47
C LEU A 14 -12.65 -0.12 -4.49
N TYR A 15 -13.32 0.78 -3.76
CA TYR A 15 -12.65 1.63 -2.78
C TYR A 15 -12.15 0.81 -1.59
N ILE A 16 -12.94 -0.16 -1.13
CA ILE A 16 -12.55 -1.07 -0.05
C ILE A 16 -11.27 -1.82 -0.45
N VAL A 17 -11.24 -2.40 -1.65
CA VAL A 17 -10.06 -3.11 -2.18
C VAL A 17 -8.87 -2.16 -2.31
N ALA A 18 -9.07 -0.94 -2.83
CA ALA A 18 -8.02 0.06 -2.95
C ALA A 18 -7.39 0.43 -1.60
N ILE A 19 -8.21 0.62 -0.57
CA ILE A 19 -7.75 0.93 0.81
C ILE A 19 -6.98 -0.26 1.40
N ILE A 20 -7.45 -1.49 1.19
CA ILE A 20 -6.75 -2.70 1.65
C ILE A 20 -5.38 -2.81 0.97
N PHE A 21 -5.29 -2.60 -0.34
CA PHE A 21 -4.03 -2.65 -1.06
C PHE A 21 -3.05 -1.56 -0.61
N ALA A 22 -3.53 -0.33 -0.43
CA ALA A 22 -2.72 0.78 0.05
C ALA A 22 -2.18 0.52 1.47
N SER A 23 -3.03 0.03 2.38
CA SER A 23 -2.62 -0.29 3.75
C SER A 23 -1.63 -1.46 3.81
N LEU A 24 -1.80 -2.50 2.99
CA LEU A 24 -0.82 -3.58 2.85
C LEU A 24 0.52 -3.09 2.29
N GLY A 25 0.51 -2.20 1.29
CA GLY A 25 1.73 -1.61 0.74
C GLY A 25 2.51 -0.78 1.78
N ILE A 26 1.79 0.02 2.58
CA ILE A 26 2.39 0.77 3.70
C ILE A 26 2.98 -0.19 4.75
N ALA A 27 2.20 -1.20 5.16
CA ALA A 27 2.68 -2.20 6.12
C ALA A 27 3.95 -2.88 5.63
N CYS A 28 4.01 -3.27 4.35
CA CYS A 28 5.19 -3.86 3.71
C CYS A 28 6.39 -2.92 3.76
N ALA A 29 6.22 -1.64 3.44
CA ALA A 29 7.29 -0.64 3.49
C ALA A 29 7.84 -0.41 4.91
N LEU A 30 6.97 -0.44 5.93
CA LEU A 30 7.36 -0.28 7.33
C LEU A 30 8.12 -1.49 7.87
N ILE A 31 7.66 -2.70 7.54
CA ILE A 31 8.33 -3.94 7.99
C ILE A 31 9.57 -4.26 7.16
N ALA A 32 9.78 -3.61 6.01
CA ALA A 32 10.87 -3.94 5.10
C ALA A 32 12.25 -3.95 5.77
N LYS A 33 12.50 -3.00 6.68
CA LYS A 33 13.76 -2.94 7.44
C LYS A 33 13.90 -4.11 8.41
N LYS A 34 12.82 -4.50 9.09
CA LYS A 34 12.80 -5.66 10.00
C LYS A 34 13.02 -6.96 9.23
N VAL A 35 12.33 -7.14 8.12
CA VAL A 35 12.48 -8.33 7.25
C VAL A 35 13.91 -8.43 6.73
N THR A 36 14.49 -7.32 6.26
CA THR A 36 15.87 -7.32 5.75
C THR A 36 16.88 -7.68 6.84
N LYS A 37 16.70 -7.17 8.08
CA LYS A 37 17.55 -7.55 9.23
C LYS A 37 17.50 -9.05 9.51
N VAL A 38 16.29 -9.63 9.55
CA VAL A 38 16.10 -11.06 9.82
C VAL A 38 16.71 -11.93 8.71
N VAL A 39 16.49 -11.56 7.44
CA VAL A 39 17.01 -12.32 6.29
C VAL A 39 18.53 -12.24 6.20
N ARG A 40 19.10 -11.05 6.41
CA ARG A 40 20.56 -10.86 6.38
C ARG A 40 21.27 -11.40 7.62
N LYS A 41 20.52 -11.63 8.72
CA LYS A 41 21.07 -12.01 10.05
C LYS A 41 22.12 -10.99 10.55
N THR A 42 21.97 -9.73 10.15
CA THR A 42 22.82 -8.62 10.59
C THR A 42 21.99 -7.58 11.32
N GLU A 43 22.56 -6.95 12.36
CA GLU A 43 21.89 -5.82 13.03
C GLU A 43 21.90 -4.55 12.18
N GLU A 44 22.98 -4.36 11.41
CA GLU A 44 23.15 -3.27 10.47
C GLU A 44 22.72 -3.68 9.05
N VAL A 45 21.69 -3.00 8.55
CA VAL A 45 21.27 -3.07 7.15
C VAL A 45 21.64 -1.74 6.52
N LYS A 46 22.55 -1.79 5.54
CA LYS A 46 22.95 -0.60 4.78
C LYS A 46 21.74 -0.06 4.00
N PRO A 47 21.59 1.27 3.87
CA PRO A 47 20.48 1.87 3.12
C PRO A 47 20.45 1.45 1.64
N ASP A 48 21.61 1.07 1.12
CA ASP A 48 21.91 0.60 -0.23
C ASP A 48 21.80 -0.94 -0.37
N ASP A 49 21.32 -1.67 0.65
CA ASP A 49 21.04 -3.10 0.51
C ASP A 49 19.93 -3.32 -0.52
N LYS A 50 20.26 -4.09 -1.57
CA LYS A 50 19.35 -4.43 -2.67
C LYS A 50 18.04 -5.03 -2.16
N LEU A 51 18.08 -5.85 -1.10
CA LEU A 51 16.88 -6.49 -0.55
C LEU A 51 15.95 -5.46 0.09
N LEU A 52 16.50 -4.52 0.86
CA LEU A 52 15.74 -3.42 1.47
C LEU A 52 15.09 -2.55 0.40
N LEU A 53 15.85 -2.20 -0.63
CA LEU A 53 15.40 -1.38 -1.76
C LEU A 53 14.28 -2.07 -2.54
N VAL A 54 14.45 -3.34 -2.90
CA VAL A 54 13.43 -4.12 -3.62
C VAL A 54 12.15 -4.24 -2.80
N LEU A 55 12.25 -4.49 -1.49
CA LEU A 55 11.09 -4.66 -0.64
C LEU A 55 10.32 -3.34 -0.45
N LYS A 56 11.03 -2.21 -0.36
CA LYS A 56 10.41 -0.87 -0.36
C LYS A 56 9.78 -0.53 -1.71
N LEU A 57 10.43 -0.87 -2.83
CA LEU A 57 9.88 -0.68 -4.17
C LEU A 57 8.62 -1.51 -4.39
N ALA A 58 8.60 -2.75 -3.93
CA ALA A 58 7.41 -3.60 -3.98
C ALA A 58 6.26 -3.02 -3.14
N GLY A 59 6.55 -2.53 -1.93
CA GLY A 59 5.57 -1.82 -1.10
C GLY A 59 5.04 -0.55 -1.78
N LEU A 60 5.92 0.23 -2.41
CA LEU A 60 5.54 1.43 -3.16
C LEU A 60 4.64 1.08 -4.36
N ALA A 61 4.96 0.01 -5.10
CA ALA A 61 4.14 -0.46 -6.22
C ALA A 61 2.73 -0.85 -5.78
N LEU A 62 2.59 -1.51 -4.61
CA LEU A 62 1.28 -1.83 -4.02
C LEU A 62 0.48 -0.58 -3.64
N ILE A 63 1.14 0.43 -3.07
CA ILE A 63 0.50 1.72 -2.74
C ILE A 63 0.02 2.41 -4.03
N LEU A 64 0.86 2.46 -5.06
CA LEU A 64 0.53 3.04 -6.35
C LEU A 64 -0.63 2.30 -7.02
N PHE A 65 -0.66 0.97 -6.95
CA PHE A 65 -1.76 0.17 -7.47
C PHE A 65 -3.07 0.47 -6.74
N GLY A 66 -3.04 0.55 -5.40
CA GLY A 66 -4.21 0.97 -4.61
C GLY A 66 -4.69 2.38 -4.98
N PHE A 67 -3.77 3.32 -5.20
CA PHE A 67 -4.10 4.68 -5.65
C PHE A 67 -4.76 4.68 -7.04
N ILE A 68 -4.23 3.91 -7.98
CA ILE A 68 -4.81 3.78 -9.34
C ILE A 68 -6.24 3.23 -9.26
N LEU A 69 -6.48 2.20 -8.44
CA LEU A 69 -7.82 1.66 -8.23
C LEU A 69 -8.78 2.69 -7.64
N LEU A 70 -8.30 3.54 -6.74
CA LEU A 70 -9.07 4.65 -6.18
C LEU A 70 -9.45 5.69 -7.24
N VAL A 71 -8.51 6.06 -8.11
CA VAL A 71 -8.74 7.02 -9.20
C VAL A 71 -9.71 6.45 -10.23
N ILE A 72 -9.51 5.21 -10.67
CA ILE A 72 -10.39 4.54 -11.63
C ILE A 72 -11.78 4.35 -11.02
N GLY A 73 -11.87 3.90 -9.76
CA GLY A 73 -13.13 3.81 -9.03
C GLY A 73 -13.84 5.16 -8.94
N GLY A 74 -13.10 6.24 -8.66
CA GLY A 74 -13.59 7.63 -8.73
C GLY A 74 -14.19 8.00 -10.07
N ILE A 75 -13.50 7.68 -11.17
CA ILE A 75 -13.96 8.02 -12.53
C ILE A 75 -15.18 7.18 -12.95
N ILE A 76 -15.31 5.95 -12.47
CA ILE A 76 -16.43 5.05 -12.82
C ILE A 76 -17.69 5.35 -11.98
N VAL A 77 -17.52 5.83 -10.74
CA VAL A 77 -18.62 6.09 -9.79
C VAL A 77 -19.24 7.49 -9.98
N VAL A 78 -18.50 8.43 -10.58
CA VAL A 78 -18.97 9.77 -10.99
C VAL A 78 -19.69 9.70 -12.33
#